data_AF-A0A9D8XDZ7-F1
#
_entry.id   AF-A0A9D8XDZ7-F1
#
_cell.length_a   1.000
_cell.length_b   1.000
_cell.length_c   1.000
_cell.angle_alpha   90.00
_cell.angle_beta   90.00
_cell.angle_gamma   90.00
#
_symmetry.space_group_name_H-M   'P 1'
#
loop_
_entity.id
_entity.type
_entity.pdbx_description
1 polymer ?
#
loop_
_entity_poly.entity_id
_entity_poly.type
_entity_poly.pdbx_seq_one_letter_code
_entity_poly.pdbx_strand_id
1 'polypeptide(L)'
;MKKIFCVITLMVFAASMMMAQDVIGKWKLEDGSAIVEVYKQGDAFNGRIVWLKEPNGPDGKPALDVNNPDKALRGRKLMGLTCCTV
;
A
#
# COMPACT_ATOMS: atom_id res chain seq x y z
N MET A 1 29.61 29.83 -26.25
CA MET A 1 29.03 30.17 -24.94
C MET A 1 27.50 30.06 -24.91
N LYS A 2 26.74 30.64 -25.86
CA LYS A 2 25.26 30.52 -25.90
C LYS A 2 24.71 29.09 -25.99
N LYS A 3 25.37 28.22 -26.76
CA LYS A 3 24.99 26.79 -26.89
C LYS A 3 25.17 26.00 -25.59
N ILE A 4 26.21 26.32 -24.82
CA ILE A 4 26.48 25.69 -23.52
C ILE A 4 25.43 26.11 -22.50
N PHE A 5 25.04 27.39 -22.51
CA PHE A 5 23.96 27.90 -21.67
C PHE A 5 22.64 27.18 -21.95
N CYS A 6 22.26 26.98 -23.23
CA CYS A 6 21.06 26.22 -23.59
C CYS A 6 21.10 24.75 -23.13
N VAL A 7 22.26 24.09 -23.20
CA VAL A 7 22.40 22.68 -22.79
C VAL A 7 22.27 22.53 -21.27
N ILE A 8 22.83 23.46 -20.49
CA ILE A 8 22.71 23.44 -19.03
C ILE A 8 21.25 23.67 -18.61
N THR A 9 20.55 24.61 -19.23
CA THR A 9 19.12 24.87 -18.94
C THR A 9 18.24 23.65 -19.27
N LEU A 10 18.58 22.91 -20.33
CA LEU A 10 17.83 21.70 -20.71
C LEU A 10 18.04 20.55 -19.70
N MET A 11 19.24 20.39 -19.14
CA MET A 11 19.52 19.36 -18.14
C MET A 11 18.81 19.61 -16.81
N VAL A 12 18.72 20.87 -16.37
CA VAL A 12 18.03 21.23 -15.11
C VAL A 12 16.52 20.96 -15.21
N PHE A 13 15.92 21.14 -16.38
CA PHE A 13 14.49 20.87 -16.61
C PHE A 13 14.16 19.37 -16.65
N ALA A 14 15.09 18.51 -17.08
CA ALA A 14 14.89 17.06 -17.06
C ALA A 14 14.88 16.48 -15.62
N ALA A 15 15.68 17.06 -14.72
CA ALA A 15 15.78 16.58 -13.34
C ALA A 15 14.52 16.84 -12.51
N SER A 16 13.73 17.87 -12.83
CA SER A 16 12.49 18.20 -12.10
C SER A 16 11.30 17.30 -12.44
N MET A 17 11.41 16.42 -13.45
CA MET A 17 10.35 15.48 -13.82
C MET A 17 10.41 14.14 -13.06
N MET A 18 11.45 13.90 -12.25
CA MET A 18 11.55 12.72 -11.40
C MET A 18 10.83 12.94 -10.07
N MET A 19 9.50 13.03 -10.13
CA MET A 19 8.65 12.90 -8.94
C MET A 19 8.26 11.43 -8.81
N ALA A 20 8.91 10.69 -7.93
CA ALA A 20 8.48 9.35 -7.57
C ALA A 20 7.09 9.44 -6.93
N GLN A 21 6.12 8.67 -7.44
CA GLN A 21 4.84 8.55 -6.76
C GLN A 21 5.05 7.82 -5.44
N ASP A 22 4.68 8.46 -4.34
CA ASP A 22 4.71 7.83 -3.03
C ASP A 22 3.56 6.81 -2.95
N VAL A 23 3.91 5.55 -2.76
CA VAL A 23 2.93 4.46 -2.57
C VAL A 23 2.33 4.47 -1.17
N ILE A 24 2.89 5.28 -0.26
CA ILE A 24 2.42 5.42 1.12
C ILE A 24 1.06 6.12 1.12
N GLY A 25 0.08 5.50 1.78
CA GLY A 25 -1.27 6.03 1.87
C GLY A 25 -2.32 4.96 2.11
N LYS A 26 -3.60 5.39 2.08
CA LYS A 26 -4.75 4.49 2.24
C LYS A 26 -5.34 4.18 0.88
N TRP A 27 -5.38 2.89 0.56
CA TRP A 27 -5.84 2.34 -0.69
C TRP A 27 -7.12 1.55 -0.45
N LYS A 28 -8.20 1.93 -1.12
CA LYS A 28 -9.45 1.19 -1.10
C LYS A 28 -9.37 0.09 -2.16
N LEU A 29 -9.72 -1.15 -1.79
CA LEU A 29 -9.88 -2.23 -2.78
C LEU A 29 -10.99 -1.87 -3.77
N GLU A 30 -10.87 -2.33 -5.01
CA GLU A 30 -11.81 -2.04 -6.09
C GLU A 30 -13.25 -2.49 -5.74
N ASP A 31 -13.37 -3.63 -5.07
CA ASP A 31 -14.63 -4.18 -4.55
C ASP A 31 -15.19 -3.42 -3.34
N GLY A 32 -14.42 -2.50 -2.77
CA GLY A 32 -14.73 -1.76 -1.54
C GLY A 32 -14.85 -2.62 -0.29
N SER A 33 -14.32 -3.85 -0.29
CA SER A 33 -14.38 -4.76 0.86
C SER A 33 -13.44 -4.32 1.99
N ALA A 34 -12.31 -3.68 1.65
CA ALA A 34 -11.32 -3.22 2.62
C ALA A 34 -10.62 -1.92 2.21
N ILE A 35 -10.02 -1.26 3.21
CA ILE A 35 -9.00 -0.23 3.02
C ILE A 35 -7.69 -0.75 3.61
N VAL A 36 -6.64 -0.73 2.79
CA VAL A 36 -5.28 -1.09 3.15
C VAL A 36 -4.47 0.19 3.29
N GLU A 37 -3.77 0.34 4.41
CA GLU A 37 -2.77 1.39 4.58
C GLU A 37 -1.40 0.84 4.23
N VAL A 38 -0.79 1.43 3.22
CA VAL A 38 0.60 1.19 2.82
C VAL A 38 1.48 2.18 3.59
N TYR A 39 2.47 1.67 4.31
CA TYR A 39 3.42 2.44 5.10
C TYR A 39 4.84 1.92 4.88
N LYS A 40 5.82 2.82 4.95
CA LYS A 40 7.23 2.44 4.87
C LYS A 40 7.74 2.01 6.24
N GLN A 41 8.41 0.87 6.30
CA GLN A 41 9.08 0.37 7.50
C GLN A 41 10.53 0.00 7.13
N GLY A 42 11.48 0.88 7.49
CA GLY A 42 12.85 0.77 7.02
C GLY A 42 12.94 1.00 5.52
N ASP A 43 13.53 0.05 4.78
CA ASP A 43 13.64 0.09 3.32
C ASP A 43 12.52 -0.65 2.58
N ALA A 44 11.62 -1.32 3.32
CA ALA A 44 10.49 -2.06 2.75
C ALA A 44 9.17 -1.28 2.89
N PHE A 45 8.23 -1.53 1.98
CA PHE A 45 6.86 -1.05 2.13
C PHE A 45 5.99 -2.17 2.67
N ASN A 46 5.12 -1.86 3.62
CA ASN A 46 4.21 -2.82 4.21
C ASN A 46 2.77 -2.31 4.09
N GLY A 47 1.83 -3.22 3.85
CA GLY A 47 0.40 -2.96 3.77
C GLY A 47 -0.33 -3.61 4.93
N ARG A 48 -1.13 -2.85 5.69
CA ARG A 48 -2.02 -3.36 6.74
C ARG A 48 -3.47 -3.01 6.47
N ILE A 49 -4.39 -3.92 6.79
CA ILE A 49 -5.83 -3.65 6.67
C ILE A 49 -6.26 -2.73 7.82
N VAL A 50 -6.70 -1.52 7.49
CA VAL A 50 -7.16 -0.51 8.47
C VAL A 50 -8.67 -0.39 8.55
N TRP A 51 -9.39 -0.92 7.56
CA TRP A 51 -10.83 -0.93 7.54
C TRP A 51 -11.36 -2.10 6.73
N LEU A 52 -12.48 -2.65 7.17
CA LEU A 52 -13.24 -3.70 6.48
C LEU A 52 -14.70 -3.28 6.46
N LYS A 53 -15.37 -3.51 5.32
CA LYS A 53 -16.82 -3.30 5.18
C LYS A 53 -17.61 -4.19 6.13
N GLU A 54 -17.14 -5.43 6.27
CA GLU A 54 -17.68 -6.44 7.17
C GLU A 54 -16.60 -6.83 8.18
N PRO A 55 -16.39 -6.04 9.25
CA PRO A 55 -15.35 -6.30 10.23
C PRO A 55 -15.66 -7.53 11.11
N ASN A 56 -16.94 -7.91 11.17
CA ASN A 56 -17.42 -9.07 11.92
C ASN A 56 -18.12 -10.04 10.97
N GLY A 57 -17.94 -11.33 11.22
CA GLY A 57 -18.69 -12.40 10.57
C GLY A 57 -20.15 -12.47 11.04
N PRO A 58 -20.95 -13.39 10.45
CA PRO A 58 -22.38 -13.55 10.73
C PRO A 58 -22.71 -13.83 12.21
N ASP A 59 -21.74 -14.38 12.94
CA ASP A 59 -21.77 -14.74 14.34
C ASP A 59 -21.29 -13.60 15.27
N GLY A 60 -21.09 -12.38 14.74
CA GLY A 60 -20.65 -11.21 15.48
C GLY A 60 -19.18 -11.24 15.91
N LYS A 61 -18.44 -12.29 15.53
CA LYS A 61 -17.00 -12.42 15.81
C LYS A 61 -16.18 -11.67 14.76
N PRO A 62 -14.96 -11.21 15.09
CA PRO A 62 -14.07 -10.58 14.12
C PRO A 62 -13.85 -11.47 12.90
N ALA A 63 -13.86 -10.87 11.70
CA ALA A 63 -13.58 -11.59 10.46
C ALA A 63 -12.18 -12.22 10.51
N LEU A 64 -12.11 -13.51 10.22
CA LEU A 64 -10.88 -14.30 10.23
C LEU A 64 -10.38 -14.57 8.81
N ASP A 65 -9.09 -14.86 8.67
CA ASP A 65 -8.42 -15.17 7.41
C ASP A 65 -8.74 -16.58 6.88
N VAL A 66 -10.02 -16.96 6.88
CA VAL A 66 -10.50 -18.31 6.58
C VAL A 66 -10.10 -18.82 5.19
N ASN A 67 -9.85 -17.89 4.26
CA ASN A 67 -9.47 -18.18 2.88
C ASN A 67 -7.95 -18.31 2.67
N ASN A 68 -7.13 -18.19 3.72
CA ASN A 68 -5.69 -18.38 3.57
C ASN A 68 -5.37 -19.80 3.05
N PRO A 69 -4.50 -19.95 2.03
CA PRO A 69 -4.07 -21.27 1.57
C PRO A 69 -3.39 -22.08 2.69
N ASP A 70 -2.68 -21.42 3.62
CA ASP A 70 -2.12 -22.05 4.79
C ASP A 70 -3.16 -22.17 5.92
N LYS A 71 -3.47 -23.40 6.32
CA LYS A 71 -4.45 -23.71 7.38
C LYS A 71 -4.04 -23.16 8.75
N ALA A 72 -2.74 -23.08 9.05
CA ALA A 72 -2.27 -22.55 10.33
C ALA A 72 -2.56 -21.04 10.47
N LEU A 73 -2.73 -20.37 9.34
CA LEU A 73 -2.89 -18.93 9.25
C LEU A 73 -4.36 -18.48 9.27
N ARG A 74 -5.31 -19.41 9.11
CA ARG A 74 -6.75 -19.12 9.01
C ARG A 74 -7.41 -18.63 10.29
N GLY A 75 -6.77 -18.84 11.44
CA GLY A 75 -7.27 -18.38 12.74
C GLY A 75 -6.99 -16.91 13.04
N ARG A 76 -6.29 -16.19 12.14
CA ARG A 76 -5.86 -14.81 12.37
C ARG A 76 -6.99 -13.85 12.01
N LYS A 77 -7.12 -12.76 12.78
CA LYS A 77 -8.08 -11.69 12.50
C LYS A 77 -7.62 -10.92 11.27
N LEU A 78 -8.54 -10.60 10.36
CA LEU A 78 -8.26 -9.81 9.16
C LEU A 78 -8.00 -8.33 9.49
N MET A 79 -8.71 -7.78 10.46
CA MET A 79 -8.51 -6.40 10.88
C MET A 79 -7.12 -6.20 11.50
N GLY A 80 -6.35 -5.26 10.97
CA GLY A 80 -4.97 -4.99 11.40
C GLY A 80 -3.93 -5.98 10.87
N LEU A 81 -4.33 -6.94 10.04
CA LEU A 81 -3.41 -7.91 9.46
C LEU A 81 -2.50 -7.22 8.44
N THR A 82 -1.19 -7.49 8.56
CA THR A 82 -0.20 -7.07 7.56
C THR A 82 -0.22 -8.11 6.43
N CYS A 83 -0.78 -7.75 5.29
CA CYS A 83 -0.98 -8.70 4.17
C CYS A 83 0.22 -8.76 3.24
N CYS A 84 0.92 -7.64 3.11
CA CYS A 84 1.68 -7.34 1.91
C CYS A 84 2.97 -6.65 2.34
N THR A 85 4.11 -7.28 2.05
CA THR A 85 5.43 -6.65 2.13
C THR A 85 5.90 -6.51 0.69
N VAL A 86 6.23 -5.28 0.29
CA VAL A 86 6.78 -4.91 -1.02
C VAL A 86 8.25 -4.58 -0.85
#